data_AF-A0A438J6G4-F1
#
_entry.id   AF-A0A438J6G4-F1
#
_cell.length_a   1.000
_cell.length_b   1.000
_cell.length_c   1.000
_cell.angle_alpha   90.00
_cell.angle_beta   90.00
_cell.angle_gamma   90.00
#
_symmetry.space_group_name_H-M   'P 1'
#
loop_
_entity.id
_entity.type
_entity.pdbx_description
1 polymer ?
#
loop_
_entity_poly.entity_id
_entity_poly.type
_entity_poly.pdbx_seq_one_letter_code
_entity_poly.pdbx_strand_id
1 'polypeptide(L)'
;MLKYDYECVNPFDYCDIVTSTTHKSLRGPRGGIIFYRKGTKPRKRGMILSQGDDNDHYDYEEKINFAVFPSLQGGPHNNHIAALAIALKQVATPEYKAYMLQVKKNAQALASALLRRKCRLVTGGTDNHLLLWDLRTLGLTGISLFLFLCKCGFLPSVYVSLSFVSNRALAERSGFRCGHAAEPLKSCANSKFSFSNLNIGKNYEKVCEMCHITLNKIAIFGDNGTITPGGVRIGTPAMTSRGCLEADFETIADFLLRAAQIASVVQREHGKMQKAFLKGLESNKDIVELRTRVETFATQFVMPGFDG
;
A
#
# COMPACT_ATOMS: atom_id res chain seq x y z
N MET A 1 13.75 -16.42 -30.90
CA MET A 1 13.81 -15.00 -30.52
C MET A 1 13.38 -14.89 -29.07
N LEU A 2 14.35 -14.94 -28.13
CA LEU A 2 14.07 -14.89 -26.69
C LEU A 2 13.65 -13.46 -26.33
N LYS A 3 12.34 -13.21 -26.24
CA LYS A 3 11.85 -12.02 -25.55
C LYS A 3 12.32 -12.14 -24.10
N TYR A 4 13.15 -11.21 -23.65
CA TYR A 4 13.45 -11.09 -22.23
C TYR A 4 12.14 -10.77 -21.50
N ASP A 5 11.55 -11.78 -20.87
CA ASP A 5 10.35 -11.67 -20.03
C ASP A 5 10.71 -10.87 -18.76
N TYR A 6 10.69 -9.55 -18.89
CA TYR A 6 10.81 -8.62 -17.77
C TYR A 6 9.45 -8.47 -17.09
N GLU A 7 9.46 -8.49 -15.75
CA GLU A 7 8.22 -8.36 -14.96
C GLU A 7 7.62 -6.94 -14.99
N CYS A 8 8.44 -5.94 -15.27
CA CYS A 8 8.05 -4.54 -15.39
C CYS A 8 8.73 -3.93 -16.62
N VAL A 9 8.19 -2.81 -17.12
CA VAL A 9 8.80 -2.06 -18.22
C VAL A 9 10.23 -1.66 -17.87
N ASN A 10 11.15 -1.86 -18.81
CA ASN A 10 12.56 -1.56 -18.62
C ASN A 10 12.84 -0.05 -18.80
N PRO A 11 13.26 0.69 -17.75
CA PRO A 11 13.58 2.10 -17.90
C PRO A 11 14.84 2.35 -18.74
N PHE A 12 15.75 1.37 -18.86
CA PHE A 12 17.00 1.52 -19.61
C PHE A 12 16.78 1.77 -21.11
N ASP A 13 15.63 1.35 -21.66
CA ASP A 13 15.31 1.54 -23.08
C ASP A 13 15.13 3.03 -23.42
N TYR A 14 14.68 3.84 -22.46
CA TYR A 14 14.29 5.23 -22.66
C TYR A 14 15.16 6.23 -21.90
N CYS A 15 15.66 5.86 -20.73
CA CYS A 15 16.38 6.78 -19.85
C CYS A 15 17.88 6.81 -20.15
N ASP A 16 18.48 8.00 -20.03
CA ASP A 16 19.92 8.21 -20.12
C ASP A 16 20.66 7.80 -18.84
N ILE A 17 20.04 8.04 -17.68
CA ILE A 17 20.55 7.72 -16.35
C ILE A 17 19.45 7.02 -15.56
N VAL A 18 19.79 5.94 -14.87
CA VAL A 18 18.87 5.20 -13.99
C VAL A 18 19.51 5.04 -12.62
N THR A 19 18.86 5.54 -11.58
CA THR A 19 19.32 5.38 -10.19
C THR A 19 18.43 4.36 -9.47
N SER A 20 19.02 3.59 -8.56
CA SER A 20 18.25 2.62 -7.77
C SER A 20 18.88 2.39 -6.40
N THR A 21 18.04 2.00 -5.44
CA THR A 21 18.49 1.53 -4.13
C THR A 21 18.53 0.01 -4.09
N THR A 22 19.46 -0.55 -3.33
CA THR A 22 19.76 -1.99 -3.38
C THR A 22 19.05 -2.84 -2.34
N HIS A 23 18.34 -2.25 -1.38
CA HIS A 23 17.76 -2.96 -0.22
C HIS A 23 16.25 -3.20 -0.26
N LYS A 24 15.57 -2.75 -1.33
CA LYS A 24 14.10 -2.87 -1.44
C LYS A 24 13.73 -4.21 -2.08
N SER A 25 13.05 -4.20 -3.22
CA SER A 25 12.75 -5.42 -3.98
C SER A 25 14.01 -6.21 -4.35
N LEU A 26 15.14 -5.52 -4.58
CA LEU A 26 16.45 -6.15 -4.88
C LEU A 26 17.00 -7.01 -3.72
N ARG A 27 16.52 -6.85 -2.48
CA ARG A 27 16.90 -7.64 -1.28
C ARG A 27 18.40 -7.64 -0.92
N GLY A 28 19.17 -6.65 -1.39
CA GLY A 28 20.58 -6.46 -1.05
C GLY A 28 20.82 -5.58 0.18
N PRO A 29 22.09 -5.17 0.43
CA PRO A 29 22.44 -4.26 1.52
C PRO A 29 21.90 -2.84 1.27
N ARG A 30 21.92 -1.98 2.29
CA ARG A 30 21.54 -0.56 2.13
C ARG A 30 22.61 0.18 1.32
N GLY A 31 22.27 0.54 0.09
CA GLY A 31 23.12 1.33 -0.80
C GLY A 31 22.36 1.87 -2.00
N GLY A 32 23.09 2.53 -2.89
CA GLY A 32 22.60 3.07 -4.15
C GLY A 32 23.50 2.67 -5.32
N ILE A 33 22.92 2.59 -6.52
CA ILE A 33 23.61 2.37 -7.79
C ILE A 33 23.16 3.44 -8.77
N ILE A 34 24.10 3.98 -9.53
CA ILE A 34 23.85 4.92 -10.63
C ILE A 34 24.31 4.23 -11.91
N PHE A 35 23.36 3.96 -12.80
CA PHE A 35 23.64 3.50 -14.16
C PHE A 35 23.57 4.68 -15.12
N TYR A 36 24.47 4.70 -16.09
CA TYR A 36 24.54 5.75 -17.10
C TYR A 36 24.89 5.15 -18.46
N ARG A 37 24.35 5.76 -19.53
CA ARG A 37 24.70 5.38 -20.90
C ARG A 37 26.15 5.74 -21.23
N LYS A 38 26.77 4.91 -22.08
CA LYS A 38 28.11 5.10 -22.64
C LYS A 38 28.04 4.95 -24.16
N GLY A 39 29.00 5.53 -24.87
CA GLY A 39 29.10 5.43 -26.33
C GLY A 39 28.40 6.57 -27.07
N THR A 40 28.05 6.34 -28.34
CA THR A 40 27.49 7.37 -29.23
C THR A 40 26.01 7.61 -28.96
N LYS A 41 25.60 8.88 -28.96
CA LYS A 41 24.20 9.30 -28.80
C LYS A 41 23.39 8.91 -30.04
N PRO A 42 22.13 8.47 -29.89
CA PRO A 42 21.27 8.23 -31.04
C PRO A 42 21.02 9.54 -31.81
N ARG A 43 21.21 9.53 -33.13
CA ARG A 43 20.98 10.71 -33.98
C ARG A 43 19.52 11.15 -33.90
N LYS A 44 19.27 12.32 -33.31
CA LYS A 44 17.94 12.96 -33.33
C LYS A 44 17.67 13.48 -34.76
N ARG A 45 16.82 12.78 -35.54
CA ARG A 45 16.26 13.34 -36.78
C ARG A 45 15.36 14.52 -36.40
N GLY A 46 15.85 15.76 -36.54
CA GLY A 46 15.00 16.95 -36.48
C GLY A 46 15.52 18.19 -35.74
N MET A 47 16.71 18.20 -35.10
CA MET A 47 17.27 19.46 -34.58
C MET A 47 18.13 20.15 -35.65
N ILE A 48 17.45 20.94 -36.47
CA ILE A 48 18.03 22.03 -37.24
C ILE A 48 18.08 23.26 -36.32
N LEU A 49 19.28 23.82 -36.19
CA LEU A 49 19.65 25.12 -35.60
C LEU A 49 19.79 25.23 -34.06
N SER A 50 20.88 25.91 -33.70
CA SER A 50 21.30 26.49 -32.42
C SER A 50 22.08 25.62 -31.42
N GLN A 51 23.41 25.87 -31.39
CA GLN A 51 24.38 25.68 -30.31
C GLN A 51 24.12 24.50 -29.35
N GLY A 52 24.59 23.32 -29.72
CA GLY A 52 24.58 22.17 -28.82
C GLY A 52 25.76 21.26 -29.12
N ASP A 53 26.77 21.29 -28.24
CA ASP A 53 27.85 20.32 -28.02
C ASP A 53 28.13 19.38 -29.21
N ASP A 54 29.18 19.65 -29.99
CA ASP A 54 29.69 18.85 -31.12
C ASP A 54 30.09 17.41 -30.74
N ASN A 55 29.90 17.03 -29.47
CA ASN A 55 30.22 15.72 -28.97
C ASN A 55 29.07 14.71 -29.18
N ASP A 56 29.22 13.93 -30.24
CA ASP A 56 28.36 12.78 -30.57
C ASP A 56 28.39 11.66 -29.50
N HIS A 57 29.24 11.74 -28.48
CA HIS A 57 29.35 10.75 -27.40
C HIS A 57 28.72 11.20 -26.08
N TYR A 58 28.25 10.23 -25.29
CA TYR A 58 27.84 10.44 -23.91
C TYR A 58 29.04 10.71 -23.00
N ASP A 59 28.96 11.76 -22.18
CA ASP A 59 30.02 12.19 -21.26
C ASP A 59 29.65 11.99 -19.77
N TYR A 60 28.67 11.11 -19.52
CA TYR A 60 28.13 10.88 -18.18
C TYR A 60 29.10 10.20 -17.23
N GLU A 61 29.98 9.33 -17.73
CA GLU A 61 30.88 8.53 -16.90
C GLU A 61 31.77 9.40 -16.02
N GLU A 62 32.51 10.34 -16.62
CA GLU A 62 33.43 11.22 -15.90
C GLU A 62 32.67 12.14 -14.93
N LYS A 63 31.56 12.74 -15.40
CA LYS A 63 30.75 13.67 -14.60
C LYS A 63 30.13 13.00 -13.38
N ILE A 64 29.57 11.79 -13.55
CA ILE A 64 28.92 11.06 -12.46
C ILE A 64 29.98 10.53 -11.49
N ASN A 65 31.07 9.95 -11.98
CA ASN A 65 32.13 9.45 -11.11
C ASN A 65 32.71 10.60 -10.26
N PHE A 66 32.99 11.76 -10.87
CA PHE A 66 33.46 12.96 -10.17
C PHE A 66 32.46 13.48 -9.13
N ALA A 67 31.17 13.52 -9.48
CA ALA A 67 30.11 13.94 -8.58
C ALA A 67 30.00 13.03 -7.35
N VAL A 68 30.20 11.71 -7.50
CA VAL A 68 30.26 10.78 -6.37
C VAL A 68 31.52 11.01 -5.56
N PHE A 69 32.69 10.95 -6.20
CA PHE A 69 33.99 11.17 -5.58
C PHE A 69 34.90 11.94 -6.54
N PRO A 70 35.51 13.07 -6.12
CA PRO A 70 35.61 13.57 -4.74
C PRO A 70 34.54 14.58 -4.33
N SER A 71 33.53 14.88 -5.16
CA SER A 71 32.65 16.03 -4.92
C SER A 71 31.70 15.87 -3.72
N LEU A 72 31.05 14.71 -3.54
CA LEU A 72 30.03 14.52 -2.50
C LEU A 72 30.43 13.53 -1.42
N GLN A 73 31.17 12.47 -1.77
CA GLN A 73 31.53 11.38 -0.85
C GLN A 73 33.04 11.28 -0.64
N GLY A 74 33.42 10.67 0.48
CA GLY A 74 34.80 10.30 0.81
C GLY A 74 35.11 8.85 0.45
N GLY A 75 35.74 8.11 1.37
CA GLY A 75 36.12 6.71 1.14
C GLY A 75 34.93 5.77 0.94
N PRO A 76 35.00 4.82 -0.02
CA PRO A 76 33.90 3.89 -0.28
C PRO A 76 33.76 2.84 0.83
N HIS A 77 32.52 2.40 1.07
CA HIS A 77 32.23 1.32 2.01
C HIS A 77 32.36 -0.05 1.32
N ASN A 78 33.59 -0.59 1.26
CA ASN A 78 33.90 -1.82 0.54
C ASN A 78 33.11 -3.06 1.02
N ASN A 79 32.77 -3.13 2.31
CA ASN A 79 31.89 -4.16 2.85
C ASN A 79 30.50 -4.15 2.21
N HIS A 80 29.95 -2.96 1.93
CA HIS A 80 28.66 -2.81 1.25
C HIS A 80 28.75 -3.20 -0.22
N ILE A 81 29.87 -2.88 -0.88
CA ILE A 81 30.12 -3.26 -2.29
C ILE A 81 30.20 -4.79 -2.41
N ALA A 82 30.93 -5.46 -1.50
CA ALA A 82 31.00 -6.92 -1.47
C ALA A 82 29.63 -7.57 -1.25
N ALA A 83 28.85 -7.09 -0.27
CA ALA A 83 27.50 -7.57 -0.01
C ALA A 83 26.55 -7.32 -1.22
N LEU A 84 26.73 -6.20 -1.92
CA LEU A 84 25.96 -5.89 -3.12
C LEU A 84 26.29 -6.85 -4.26
N ALA A 85 27.56 -7.18 -4.48
CA ALA A 85 27.96 -8.15 -5.49
C ALA A 85 27.32 -9.52 -5.26
N ILE A 86 27.23 -9.97 -4.00
CA ILE A 86 26.53 -11.20 -3.62
C ILE A 86 25.03 -11.09 -3.94
N ALA A 87 24.38 -9.98 -3.58
CA ALA A 87 22.97 -9.76 -3.86
C ALA A 87 22.67 -9.75 -5.38
N LEU A 88 23.52 -9.10 -6.18
CA LEU A 88 23.38 -9.09 -7.65
C LEU A 88 23.53 -10.50 -8.25
N LYS A 89 24.44 -11.32 -7.69
CA LYS A 89 24.56 -12.73 -8.08
C LYS A 89 23.28 -13.51 -7.76
N GLN A 90 22.64 -13.27 -6.62
CA GLN A 90 21.37 -13.90 -6.26
C GLN A 90 20.21 -13.42 -7.15
N VAL A 91 20.18 -12.14 -7.52
CA VAL A 91 19.15 -11.57 -8.39
C VAL A 91 19.18 -12.17 -9.81
N ALA A 92 20.35 -12.61 -10.26
CA ALA A 92 20.53 -13.23 -11.58
C ALA A 92 20.05 -14.69 -11.65
N THR A 93 19.58 -15.30 -10.55
CA THR A 93 19.15 -16.70 -10.54
C THR A 93 17.68 -16.85 -10.95
N PRO A 94 17.27 -17.99 -11.53
CA PRO A 94 15.87 -18.23 -11.90
C PRO A 94 14.92 -18.25 -10.69
N GLU A 95 15.39 -18.65 -9.51
CA GLU A 95 14.61 -18.63 -8.26
C GLU A 95 14.21 -17.21 -7.88
N TYR A 96 15.11 -16.23 -8.10
CA TYR A 96 14.78 -14.83 -7.84
C TYR A 96 13.71 -14.30 -8.81
N LYS A 97 13.75 -14.73 -10.08
CA LYS A 97 12.67 -14.42 -11.04
C LYS A 97 11.33 -14.99 -10.58
N ALA A 98 11.31 -16.25 -10.14
CA ALA A 98 10.10 -16.88 -9.59
C ALA A 98 9.59 -16.14 -8.33
N TYR A 99 10.50 -15.70 -7.46
CA TYR A 99 10.18 -14.85 -6.31
C TYR A 99 9.50 -13.52 -6.75
N MET A 100 10.05 -12.81 -7.73
CA MET A 100 9.47 -11.53 -8.19
C MET A 100 8.10 -11.70 -8.86
N LEU A 101 7.88 -12.81 -9.56
CA LEU A 101 6.56 -13.20 -10.06
C LEU A 101 5.57 -13.40 -8.91
N GLN A 102 5.99 -14.10 -7.85
CA GLN A 102 5.16 -14.32 -6.67
C GLN A 102 4.84 -13.00 -5.94
N VAL A 103 5.80 -12.07 -5.85
CA VAL A 103 5.60 -10.74 -5.24
C VAL A 103 4.46 -9.99 -5.93
N LYS A 104 4.40 -10.03 -7.28
CA LYS A 104 3.33 -9.42 -8.06
C LYS A 104 1.99 -10.13 -7.86
N LYS A 105 1.97 -11.47 -7.93
CA LYS A 105 0.75 -12.26 -7.68
C LYS A 105 0.16 -11.99 -6.31
N ASN A 106 1.01 -11.95 -5.28
CA ASN A 106 0.63 -11.62 -3.91
C ASN A 106 0.06 -10.20 -3.79
N ALA A 107 0.66 -9.22 -4.49
CA ALA A 107 0.16 -7.85 -4.51
C ALA A 107 -1.22 -7.75 -5.18
N GLN A 108 -1.42 -8.46 -6.28
CA GLN A 108 -2.70 -8.55 -6.99
C GLN A 108 -3.77 -9.28 -6.17
N ALA A 109 -3.40 -10.36 -5.47
CA ALA A 109 -4.28 -11.08 -4.56
C ALA A 109 -4.75 -10.15 -3.42
N LEU A 110 -3.82 -9.47 -2.75
CA LEU A 110 -4.14 -8.49 -1.70
C LEU A 110 -5.00 -7.34 -2.22
N ALA A 111 -4.72 -6.82 -3.42
CA ALA A 111 -5.54 -5.77 -4.02
C ALA A 111 -6.97 -6.26 -4.27
N SER A 112 -7.12 -7.44 -4.88
CA SER A 112 -8.43 -8.07 -5.14
C SER A 112 -9.20 -8.33 -3.84
N ALA A 113 -8.51 -8.82 -2.81
CA ALA A 113 -9.02 -9.07 -1.48
C ALA A 113 -9.63 -7.79 -0.86
N LEU A 114 -8.90 -6.68 -0.92
CA LEU A 114 -9.35 -5.39 -0.40
C LEU A 114 -10.52 -4.81 -1.22
N LEU A 115 -10.47 -4.93 -2.56
CA LEU A 115 -11.55 -4.46 -3.43
C LEU A 115 -12.86 -5.20 -3.19
N ARG A 116 -12.83 -6.54 -3.01
CA ARG A 116 -14.03 -7.34 -2.64
C ARG A 116 -14.65 -6.89 -1.32
N ARG A 117 -13.82 -6.39 -0.41
CA ARG A 117 -14.23 -5.82 0.90
C ARG A 117 -14.65 -4.35 0.81
N LYS A 118 -14.85 -3.82 -0.41
CA LYS A 118 -15.25 -2.44 -0.72
C LYS A 118 -14.25 -1.37 -0.27
N CYS A 119 -12.98 -1.74 -0.14
CA CYS A 119 -11.90 -0.78 0.13
C CYS A 119 -11.55 -0.02 -1.15
N ARG A 120 -11.26 1.28 -1.03
CA ARG A 120 -10.85 2.11 -2.17
C ARG A 120 -9.33 2.08 -2.36
N LEU A 121 -8.87 1.44 -3.42
CA LEU A 121 -7.45 1.51 -3.81
C LEU A 121 -7.23 2.67 -4.79
N VAL A 122 -6.10 3.37 -4.65
CA VAL A 122 -5.65 4.32 -5.67
C VAL A 122 -5.42 3.53 -6.96
N THR A 123 -5.87 4.06 -8.09
CA THR A 123 -5.91 3.40 -9.43
C THR A 123 -6.70 2.08 -9.50
N GLY A 124 -7.38 1.66 -8.43
CA GLY A 124 -8.24 0.47 -8.44
C GLY A 124 -7.50 -0.88 -8.50
N GLY A 125 -6.18 -0.92 -8.27
CA GLY A 125 -5.40 -2.15 -8.38
C GLY A 125 -3.90 -1.92 -8.23
N THR A 126 -3.08 -2.87 -8.73
CA THR A 126 -1.62 -2.74 -8.78
C THR A 126 -1.02 -3.59 -9.89
N ASP A 127 0.02 -3.06 -10.52
CA ASP A 127 0.84 -3.77 -11.53
C ASP A 127 2.23 -4.15 -10.98
N ASN A 128 2.53 -3.80 -9.73
CA ASN A 128 3.85 -3.94 -9.14
C ASN A 128 3.78 -4.61 -7.74
N HIS A 129 4.69 -4.27 -6.85
CA HIS A 129 4.87 -4.89 -5.54
C HIS A 129 4.19 -4.16 -4.38
N LEU A 130 3.46 -3.07 -4.66
CA LEU A 130 2.81 -2.24 -3.65
C LEU A 130 1.41 -1.83 -4.07
N LEU A 131 0.60 -1.46 -3.09
CA LEU A 131 -0.70 -0.83 -3.29
C LEU A 131 -0.86 0.37 -2.36
N LEU A 132 -1.69 1.30 -2.79
CA LEU A 132 -2.04 2.49 -2.03
C LEU A 132 -3.52 2.40 -1.67
N TRP A 133 -3.81 2.33 -0.37
CA TRP A 133 -5.17 2.27 0.13
C TRP A 133 -5.59 3.64 0.64
N ASP A 134 -6.67 4.16 0.06
CA ASP A 134 -7.34 5.38 0.50
C ASP A 134 -8.25 5.10 1.69
N LEU A 135 -7.88 5.65 2.85
CA LEU A 135 -8.60 5.44 4.11
C LEU A 135 -9.64 6.52 4.39
N ARG A 136 -9.72 7.58 3.56
CA ARG A 136 -10.71 8.67 3.73
C ARG A 136 -12.13 8.14 3.58
N THR A 137 -12.29 7.05 2.81
CA THR A 137 -13.59 6.39 2.66
C THR A 137 -14.00 5.61 3.88
N LEU A 138 -13.10 5.22 4.80
CA LEU A 138 -13.47 4.44 5.99
C LEU A 138 -14.50 5.13 6.89
N GLY A 139 -14.52 6.47 6.88
CA GLY A 139 -15.55 7.26 7.59
C GLY A 139 -16.89 7.39 6.85
N LEU A 140 -16.96 7.01 5.56
CA LEU A 140 -18.14 7.14 4.68
C LEU A 140 -18.68 5.80 4.18
N THR A 141 -17.84 4.76 4.09
CA THR A 141 -18.23 3.44 3.59
C THR A 141 -18.95 2.66 4.68
N GLY A 142 -20.14 2.16 4.35
CA GLY A 142 -20.96 1.25 5.16
C GLY A 142 -20.34 -0.12 5.46
N ILE A 143 -19.01 -0.22 5.62
CA ILE A 143 -18.31 -1.38 6.22
C ILE A 143 -18.89 -1.65 7.61
N SER A 144 -19.24 -0.59 8.36
CA SER A 144 -19.98 -0.72 9.63
C SER A 144 -21.38 -1.29 9.44
N LEU A 145 -22.07 -1.03 8.32
CA LEU A 145 -23.44 -1.50 8.07
C LEU A 145 -23.46 -2.96 7.61
N PHE A 146 -22.53 -3.34 6.72
CA PHE A 146 -22.40 -4.71 6.23
C PHE A 146 -21.99 -5.69 7.35
N LEU A 147 -21.09 -5.28 8.24
CA LEU A 147 -20.71 -6.10 9.41
C LEU A 147 -21.69 -6.02 10.57
N PHE A 148 -22.45 -4.93 10.74
CA PHE A 148 -23.57 -4.92 11.68
C PHE A 148 -24.58 -6.00 11.30
N LEU A 149 -24.90 -6.12 10.01
CA LEU A 149 -25.74 -7.21 9.50
C LEU A 149 -25.12 -8.60 9.76
N CYS A 150 -23.82 -8.80 9.54
CA CYS A 150 -23.17 -10.07 9.87
C CYS A 150 -23.12 -10.38 11.37
N LYS A 151 -22.82 -9.40 12.25
CA LYS A 151 -22.86 -9.59 13.72
C LYS A 151 -24.28 -9.83 14.24
N CYS A 152 -25.29 -9.32 13.54
CA CYS A 152 -26.71 -9.57 13.81
C CYS A 152 -27.25 -10.88 13.19
N GLY A 153 -26.39 -11.72 12.59
CA GLY A 153 -26.80 -13.02 12.04
C GLY A 153 -27.48 -12.97 10.67
N PHE A 154 -27.47 -11.84 9.98
CA PHE A 154 -27.94 -11.77 8.59
C PHE A 154 -26.84 -12.25 7.64
N LEU A 155 -26.93 -13.53 7.25
CA LEU A 155 -26.21 -14.04 6.08
C LEU A 155 -26.84 -13.43 4.81
N PRO A 156 -26.07 -12.83 3.89
CA PRO A 156 -26.59 -12.37 2.62
C PRO A 156 -26.73 -13.56 1.66
N SER A 157 -27.65 -14.47 1.95
CA SER A 157 -28.28 -15.27 0.92
C SER A 157 -29.53 -14.52 0.52
N VAL A 158 -29.40 -13.68 -0.50
CA VAL A 158 -30.44 -13.27 -1.47
C VAL A 158 -29.81 -12.15 -2.28
N TYR A 159 -29.71 -12.41 -3.58
CA TYR A 159 -29.53 -11.43 -4.64
C TYR A 159 -30.49 -10.25 -4.41
N VAL A 160 -30.00 -9.13 -3.89
CA VAL A 160 -30.71 -7.86 -3.98
C VAL A 160 -30.10 -7.08 -5.14
N SER A 161 -30.58 -7.39 -6.35
CA SER A 161 -30.58 -6.40 -7.43
C SER A 161 -31.48 -5.26 -6.98
N LEU A 162 -30.88 -4.21 -6.40
CA LEU A 162 -31.53 -2.90 -6.36
C LEU A 162 -30.76 -1.97 -7.28
N SER A 163 -31.21 -1.95 -8.54
CA SER A 163 -31.01 -0.84 -9.45
C SER A 163 -31.39 0.46 -8.76
N PHE A 164 -30.51 1.45 -8.86
CA PHE A 164 -30.86 2.84 -8.60
C PHE A 164 -32.08 3.21 -9.45
N VAL A 165 -33.25 3.34 -8.84
CA VAL A 165 -34.36 4.09 -9.41
C VAL A 165 -34.78 5.16 -8.40
N SER A 166 -34.65 6.38 -8.90
CA SER A 166 -35.06 7.64 -8.29
C SER A 166 -36.54 7.66 -7.90
N ASN A 167 -36.88 8.53 -6.94
CA ASN A 167 -38.21 9.02 -6.55
C ASN A 167 -39.14 8.13 -5.70
N ARG A 168 -39.17 8.47 -4.41
CA ARG A 168 -40.33 9.08 -3.70
C ARG A 168 -41.74 8.73 -4.23
N ALA A 169 -42.18 7.48 -4.17
CA ALA A 169 -43.59 7.08 -4.05
C ALA A 169 -43.71 5.55 -4.00
N LEU A 170 -43.86 4.93 -2.82
CA LEU A 170 -44.44 3.59 -2.58
C LEU A 170 -44.31 3.18 -1.09
N ALA A 171 -44.69 4.08 -0.17
CA ALA A 171 -44.77 3.79 1.26
C ALA A 171 -46.22 3.78 1.79
N GLU A 172 -47.19 3.53 0.92
CA GLU A 172 -48.60 3.36 1.27
C GLU A 172 -49.20 2.21 0.47
N ARG A 173 -48.92 0.96 0.87
CA ARG A 173 -49.71 -0.26 0.56
C ARG A 173 -49.03 -1.53 1.08
N SER A 174 -48.91 -1.64 2.40
CA SER A 174 -48.82 -2.93 3.09
C SER A 174 -49.06 -2.70 4.57
N GLY A 175 -50.29 -2.98 5.01
CA GLY A 175 -50.73 -2.79 6.40
C GLY A 175 -50.06 -3.77 7.36
N PHE A 176 -48.83 -3.47 7.77
CA PHE A 176 -48.13 -4.18 8.85
C PHE A 176 -48.04 -3.26 10.08
N ARG A 177 -48.81 -3.57 11.12
CA ARG A 177 -48.73 -2.90 12.42
C ARG A 177 -47.67 -3.62 13.27
N CYS A 178 -46.53 -2.97 13.52
CA CYS A 178 -45.70 -3.27 14.69
C CYS A 178 -46.01 -2.21 15.76
N GLY A 179 -46.43 -2.67 16.93
CA GLY A 179 -46.75 -1.83 18.08
C GLY A 179 -45.50 -1.29 18.77
N HIS A 180 -45.67 -0.07 19.28
CA HIS A 180 -44.94 0.62 20.36
C HIS A 180 -43.41 0.65 20.32
N ALA A 181 -42.93 1.87 20.03
CA ALA A 181 -41.65 2.51 20.37
C ALA A 181 -40.74 2.78 19.16
N ALA A 182 -41.12 3.76 18.35
CA ALA A 182 -40.22 4.42 17.40
C ALA A 182 -40.51 5.91 17.40
N GLU A 183 -39.80 6.66 18.25
CA GLU A 183 -39.61 8.09 18.01
C GLU A 183 -38.81 8.26 16.70
N PRO A 184 -39.24 9.12 15.77
CA PRO A 184 -38.53 9.29 14.52
C PRO A 184 -37.30 10.18 14.71
N LEU A 185 -36.10 9.61 14.56
CA LEU A 185 -34.84 10.32 14.33
C LEU A 185 -34.90 11.06 12.97
N LYS A 186 -35.64 12.17 12.92
CA LYS A 186 -35.73 13.10 11.77
C LYS A 186 -34.62 14.16 11.75
N SER A 187 -33.58 14.04 12.58
CA SER A 187 -32.53 15.06 12.73
C SER A 187 -31.30 14.86 11.83
N CYS A 188 -31.03 13.65 11.33
CA CYS A 188 -29.72 13.37 10.74
C CYS A 188 -29.58 13.66 9.23
N ALA A 189 -30.64 14.06 8.53
CA ALA A 189 -30.61 14.16 7.06
C ALA A 189 -30.11 15.50 6.49
N ASN A 190 -29.89 16.54 7.31
CA ASN A 190 -29.56 17.89 6.82
C ASN A 190 -28.28 18.51 7.38
N SER A 191 -27.44 17.74 8.06
CA SER A 191 -26.08 18.19 8.33
C SER A 191 -25.21 17.79 7.14
N LYS A 192 -24.77 18.78 6.36
CA LYS A 192 -23.49 18.70 5.64
C LYS A 192 -22.41 18.49 6.69
N PHE A 193 -22.26 17.27 7.22
CA PHE A 193 -21.11 16.89 8.04
C PHE A 193 -19.93 16.84 7.08
N SER A 194 -19.29 18.00 6.91
CA SER A 194 -17.93 18.08 6.41
C SER A 194 -17.07 17.31 7.40
N PHE A 195 -16.86 16.02 7.14
CA PHE A 195 -15.82 15.24 7.77
C PHE A 195 -14.48 15.84 7.31
N SER A 196 -14.05 16.89 7.99
CA SER A 196 -12.63 17.26 8.04
C SER A 196 -11.90 16.08 8.71
N ASN A 197 -11.48 15.14 7.88
CA ASN A 197 -10.84 13.87 8.22
C ASN A 197 -9.36 14.08 8.59
N LEU A 198 -9.12 14.92 9.59
CA LEU A 198 -7.78 15.22 10.07
C LEU A 198 -7.20 13.94 10.73
N ASN A 199 -6.10 13.39 10.17
CA ASN A 199 -5.23 12.33 10.73
C ASN A 199 -5.62 10.83 10.57
N ILE A 200 -6.53 10.45 9.68
CA ILE A 200 -6.92 9.02 9.53
C ILE A 200 -5.73 8.08 9.25
N GLY A 201 -4.83 8.43 8.33
CA GLY A 201 -3.69 7.57 8.00
C GLY A 201 -2.72 7.39 9.18
N LYS A 202 -2.49 8.46 9.96
CA LYS A 202 -1.63 8.42 11.16
C LYS A 202 -2.23 7.56 12.26
N ASN A 203 -3.52 7.70 12.51
CA ASN A 203 -4.22 6.93 13.55
C ASN A 203 -4.26 5.45 13.17
N TYR A 204 -4.57 5.13 11.91
CA TYR A 204 -4.58 3.76 11.42
C TYR A 204 -3.19 3.10 11.47
N GLU A 205 -2.13 3.82 11.08
CA GLU A 205 -0.74 3.35 11.24
C GLU A 205 -0.45 2.96 12.69
N LYS A 206 -0.89 3.78 13.66
CA LYS A 206 -0.66 3.49 15.07
C LYS A 206 -1.43 2.27 15.58
N VAL A 207 -2.68 2.08 15.14
CA VAL A 207 -3.45 0.87 15.46
C VAL A 207 -2.76 -0.37 14.91
N CYS A 208 -2.29 -0.31 13.66
CA CYS A 208 -1.55 -1.40 13.04
C CYS A 208 -0.28 -1.73 13.81
N GLU A 209 0.50 -0.72 14.20
CA GLU A 209 1.72 -0.88 15.01
C GLU A 209 1.43 -1.62 16.33
N MET A 210 0.36 -1.24 17.04
CA MET A 210 -0.06 -1.94 18.27
C MET A 210 -0.56 -3.36 18.05
N CYS A 211 -1.01 -3.68 16.83
CA CYS A 211 -1.39 -5.03 16.41
C CYS A 211 -0.23 -5.82 15.78
N HIS A 212 1.01 -5.31 15.85
CA HIS A 212 2.21 -5.88 15.23
C HIS A 212 2.12 -5.99 13.69
N ILE A 213 1.37 -5.09 13.07
CA ILE A 213 1.29 -4.89 11.61
C ILE A 213 2.08 -3.63 11.27
N THR A 214 3.18 -3.75 10.53
CA THR A 214 3.99 -2.61 10.12
C THR A 214 3.60 -2.16 8.71
N LEU A 215 3.15 -0.91 8.60
CA LEU A 215 2.86 -0.24 7.33
C LEU A 215 3.20 1.26 7.43
N ASN A 216 3.14 1.98 6.31
CA ASN A 216 3.52 3.39 6.26
C ASN A 216 2.37 4.25 5.73
N LYS A 217 2.01 5.30 6.48
CA LYS A 217 1.10 6.35 6.00
C LYS A 217 1.70 7.11 4.83
N ILE A 218 0.86 7.46 3.87
CA ILE A 218 1.28 8.15 2.65
C ILE A 218 0.21 9.16 2.23
N ALA A 219 0.66 10.30 1.71
CA ALA A 219 -0.24 11.28 1.12
C ALA A 219 -0.83 10.72 -0.18
N ILE A 220 -2.11 10.96 -0.38
CA ILE A 220 -2.84 10.55 -1.59
C ILE A 220 -3.40 11.78 -2.30
N PHE A 221 -3.79 11.61 -3.56
CA PHE A 221 -4.31 12.71 -4.37
C PHE A 221 -5.49 13.40 -3.67
N GLY A 222 -5.43 14.74 -3.60
CA GLY A 222 -6.42 15.58 -2.92
C GLY A 222 -6.17 15.80 -1.42
N ASP A 223 -5.04 15.33 -0.87
CA ASP A 223 -4.63 15.70 0.50
C ASP A 223 -4.01 17.10 0.51
N ASN A 224 -4.35 17.93 1.51
CA ASN A 224 -3.86 19.31 1.67
C ASN A 224 -2.41 19.39 2.21
N GLY A 225 -1.50 18.52 1.73
CA GLY A 225 -0.09 18.47 2.11
C GLY A 225 0.26 17.43 3.20
N THR A 226 1.51 17.48 3.68
CA THR A 226 2.16 16.46 4.52
C THR A 226 1.61 16.32 5.93
N ILE A 227 0.75 17.24 6.38
CA ILE A 227 0.32 17.33 7.78
C ILE A 227 -0.64 16.19 8.14
N THR A 228 -1.49 15.75 7.20
CA THR A 228 -2.47 14.67 7.45
C THR A 228 -2.63 13.74 6.26
N PRO A 229 -1.77 12.71 6.12
CA PRO A 229 -1.90 11.73 5.04
C PRO A 229 -3.22 10.93 5.18
N GLY A 230 -3.96 10.84 4.08
CA GLY A 230 -5.26 10.17 4.00
C GLY A 230 -5.18 8.68 3.63
N GLY A 231 -4.00 8.15 3.32
CA GLY A 231 -3.82 6.77 2.89
C GLY A 231 -2.66 6.04 3.54
N VAL A 232 -2.52 4.77 3.17
CA VAL A 232 -1.39 3.91 3.54
C VAL A 232 -0.84 3.19 2.34
N ARG A 233 0.48 2.94 2.39
CA ARG A 233 1.20 2.13 1.42
C ARG A 233 1.48 0.75 2.03
N ILE A 234 1.08 -0.29 1.30
CA ILE A 234 1.29 -1.68 1.69
C ILE A 234 2.12 -2.35 0.59
N GLY A 235 3.18 -3.07 0.97
CA GLY A 235 4.07 -3.77 0.05
C GLY A 235 4.15 -5.26 0.39
N THR A 236 4.25 -6.10 -0.63
CA THR A 236 4.31 -7.55 -0.52
C THR A 236 5.71 -8.20 -0.46
N PRO A 237 6.85 -7.54 -0.82
CA PRO A 237 8.15 -8.21 -0.89
C PRO A 237 8.62 -8.89 0.40
N ALA A 238 8.38 -8.28 1.56
CA ALA A 238 8.86 -8.79 2.84
C ALA A 238 8.20 -10.12 3.21
N MET A 239 6.86 -10.18 3.24
CA MET A 239 6.12 -11.41 3.56
C MET A 239 6.29 -12.48 2.48
N THR A 240 6.40 -12.09 1.20
CA THR A 240 6.72 -13.04 0.12
C THR A 240 8.10 -13.68 0.32
N SER A 241 9.08 -12.93 0.86
CA SER A 241 10.42 -13.49 1.16
C SER A 241 10.41 -14.49 2.31
N ARG A 242 9.36 -14.45 3.15
CA ARG A 242 9.12 -15.42 4.22
C ARG A 242 8.31 -16.64 3.77
N GLY A 243 7.89 -16.67 2.50
CA GLY A 243 7.17 -17.79 1.90
C GLY A 243 5.66 -17.61 1.78
N CYS A 244 5.10 -16.43 2.10
CA CYS A 244 3.66 -16.20 1.94
C CYS A 244 3.21 -16.28 0.47
N LEU A 245 2.06 -16.91 0.26
CA LEU A 245 1.37 -17.07 -1.02
C LEU A 245 0.05 -16.28 -1.06
N GLU A 246 -0.68 -16.37 -2.16
CA GLU A 246 -1.88 -15.57 -2.41
C GLU A 246 -2.96 -15.74 -1.32
N ALA A 247 -3.15 -16.96 -0.82
CA ALA A 247 -4.11 -17.26 0.25
C ALA A 247 -3.73 -16.61 1.59
N ASP A 248 -2.43 -16.50 1.86
CA ASP A 248 -1.92 -15.81 3.05
C ASP A 248 -2.21 -14.31 2.96
N PHE A 249 -2.10 -13.74 1.75
CA PHE A 249 -2.42 -12.33 1.50
C PHE A 249 -3.92 -12.02 1.59
N GLU A 250 -4.81 -12.98 1.38
CA GLU A 250 -6.24 -12.85 1.73
C GLU A 250 -6.44 -12.72 3.24
N THR A 251 -5.74 -13.55 4.03
CA THR A 251 -5.78 -13.49 5.50
C THR A 251 -5.20 -12.16 6.01
N ILE A 252 -4.11 -11.68 5.40
CA ILE A 252 -3.54 -10.36 5.69
C ILE A 252 -4.54 -9.24 5.39
N ALA A 253 -5.34 -9.36 4.31
CA ALA A 253 -6.39 -8.39 4.00
C ALA A 253 -7.45 -8.31 5.13
N ASP A 254 -7.80 -9.45 5.74
CA ASP A 254 -8.72 -9.49 6.88
C ASP A 254 -8.13 -8.84 8.13
N PHE A 255 -6.84 -9.06 8.43
CA PHE A 255 -6.17 -8.37 9.53
C PHE A 255 -6.15 -6.85 9.33
N LEU A 256 -5.83 -6.40 8.11
CA LEU A 256 -5.83 -4.99 7.75
C LEU A 256 -7.22 -4.35 7.88
N LEU A 257 -8.27 -5.06 7.47
CA LEU A 257 -9.65 -4.60 7.62
C LEU A 257 -10.07 -4.57 9.10
N ARG A 258 -9.69 -5.58 9.90
CA ARG A 258 -10.00 -5.58 11.34
C ARG A 258 -9.30 -4.42 12.06
N ALA A 259 -8.03 -4.14 11.74
CA ALA A 259 -7.33 -2.97 12.25
C ALA A 259 -8.07 -1.66 11.88
N ALA A 260 -8.63 -1.59 10.66
CA ALA A 260 -9.34 -0.40 10.19
C ALA A 260 -10.66 -0.19 10.96
N GLN A 261 -11.34 -1.29 11.30
CA GLN A 261 -12.52 -1.27 12.15
C GLN A 261 -12.19 -0.79 13.56
N ILE A 262 -11.13 -1.32 14.17
CA ILE A 262 -10.66 -0.89 15.51
C ILE A 262 -10.37 0.61 15.49
N ALA A 263 -9.62 1.08 14.50
CA ALA A 263 -9.32 2.50 14.34
C ALA A 263 -10.60 3.35 14.24
N SER A 264 -11.59 2.90 13.46
CA SER A 264 -12.87 3.60 13.33
C SER A 264 -13.69 3.60 14.63
N VAL A 265 -13.68 2.52 15.40
CA VAL A 265 -14.42 2.44 16.68
C VAL A 265 -13.79 3.39 17.71
N VAL A 266 -12.48 3.29 17.91
CA VAL A 266 -11.74 4.13 18.87
C VAL A 266 -11.85 5.61 18.52
N GLN A 267 -11.81 5.94 17.22
CA GLN A 267 -12.00 7.32 16.74
C GLN A 267 -13.39 7.87 17.10
N ARG A 268 -14.44 7.03 17.08
CA ARG A 268 -15.81 7.44 17.46
C ARG A 268 -15.95 7.64 18.97
N GLU A 269 -15.33 6.77 19.76
CA GLU A 269 -15.44 6.80 21.23
C GLU A 269 -14.60 7.92 21.87
N HIS A 270 -13.38 8.14 21.38
CA HIS A 270 -12.43 9.08 21.99
C HIS A 270 -12.26 10.39 21.20
N GLY A 271 -12.94 10.53 20.06
CA GLY A 271 -12.94 11.74 19.24
C GLY A 271 -11.68 11.95 18.41
N LYS A 272 -11.54 13.18 17.87
CA LYS A 272 -10.47 13.52 16.90
C LYS A 272 -9.12 13.89 17.53
N MET A 273 -9.05 14.08 18.85
CA MET A 273 -7.81 14.48 19.50
C MET A 273 -6.84 13.31 19.62
N GLN A 274 -5.61 13.48 19.11
CA GLN A 274 -4.62 12.40 19.08
C GLN A 274 -4.31 11.82 20.47
N LYS A 275 -4.23 12.67 21.51
CA LYS A 275 -3.93 12.22 22.89
C LYS A 275 -5.04 11.32 23.46
N ALA A 276 -6.30 11.67 23.20
CA ALA A 276 -7.45 10.87 23.63
C ALA A 276 -7.53 9.55 22.85
N PHE A 277 -7.28 9.59 21.54
CA PHE A 277 -7.22 8.40 20.70
C PHE A 277 -6.17 7.40 21.19
N LEU A 278 -4.94 7.85 21.45
CA LEU A 278 -3.86 7.00 21.95
C LEU A 278 -4.21 6.31 23.28
N LYS A 279 -4.80 7.07 24.23
CA LYS A 279 -5.25 6.52 25.51
C LYS A 279 -6.32 5.44 25.33
N GLY A 280 -7.19 5.59 24.34
CA GLY A 280 -8.22 4.58 23.99
C GLY A 280 -7.66 3.30 23.37
N LEU A 281 -6.44 3.33 22.82
CA LEU A 281 -5.80 2.14 22.28
C LEU A 281 -5.19 1.24 23.35
N GLU A 282 -4.62 1.83 24.41
CA GLU A 282 -3.91 1.08 25.47
C GLU A 282 -4.81 0.09 26.21
N SER A 283 -6.10 0.40 26.35
CA SER A 283 -7.09 -0.42 27.05
C SER A 283 -7.96 -1.30 26.14
N ASN A 284 -7.72 -1.30 24.83
CA ASN A 284 -8.62 -1.96 23.88
C ASN A 284 -8.33 -3.47 23.74
N LYS A 285 -9.32 -4.30 24.13
CA LYS A 285 -9.22 -5.76 24.04
C LYS A 285 -9.13 -6.28 22.59
N ASP A 286 -9.76 -5.61 21.62
CA ASP A 286 -9.70 -6.01 20.21
C ASP A 286 -8.29 -5.89 19.63
N ILE A 287 -7.49 -4.94 20.12
CA ILE A 287 -6.07 -4.79 19.71
C ILE A 287 -5.26 -5.98 20.20
N VAL A 288 -5.46 -6.40 21.45
CA VAL A 288 -4.77 -7.55 22.03
C VAL A 288 -5.14 -8.83 21.27
N GLU A 289 -6.43 -9.04 20.98
CA GLU A 289 -6.90 -10.19 20.21
C GLU A 289 -6.30 -10.20 18.79
N LEU A 290 -6.35 -9.06 18.08
CA LEU A 290 -5.81 -8.97 16.73
C LEU A 290 -4.29 -9.18 16.73
N ARG A 291 -3.57 -8.60 17.69
CA ARG A 291 -2.12 -8.78 17.85
C ARG A 291 -1.78 -10.25 18.02
N THR A 292 -2.42 -10.97 18.93
CA THR A 292 -2.16 -12.40 19.16
C THR A 292 -2.41 -13.23 17.91
N ARG A 293 -3.46 -12.92 17.14
CA ARG A 293 -3.74 -13.60 15.87
C ARG A 293 -2.67 -13.30 14.81
N VAL A 294 -2.22 -12.06 14.71
CA VAL A 294 -1.16 -11.63 13.78
C VAL A 294 0.16 -12.30 14.13
N GLU A 295 0.53 -12.35 15.41
CA GLU A 295 1.75 -13.04 15.88
C GLU A 295 1.69 -14.53 15.57
N THR A 296 0.60 -15.19 15.92
CA THR A 296 0.39 -16.63 15.67
C THR A 296 0.45 -16.97 14.18
N PHE A 297 -0.08 -16.10 13.32
CA PHE A 297 0.05 -16.23 11.88
C PHE A 297 1.50 -16.02 11.43
N ALA A 298 2.15 -14.97 11.92
CA ALA A 298 3.51 -14.61 11.52
C ALA A 298 4.57 -15.64 11.95
N THR A 299 4.37 -16.38 13.05
CA THR A 299 5.32 -17.41 13.51
C THR A 299 5.32 -18.68 12.66
N GLN A 300 4.32 -18.86 11.77
CA GLN A 300 4.25 -20.02 10.87
C GLN A 300 5.27 -19.94 9.73
N PHE A 301 5.85 -18.75 9.49
CA PHE A 301 6.73 -18.48 8.36
C PHE A 301 8.19 -18.32 8.80
N VAL A 302 9.10 -18.93 8.03
CA VAL A 302 10.55 -18.84 8.26
C VAL A 302 11.03 -17.38 8.13
N MET A 303 12.04 -17.01 8.91
CA MET A 303 12.66 -15.69 8.84
C MET A 303 14.04 -15.80 8.17
N PRO A 304 14.24 -15.23 6.96
CA PRO A 304 15.54 -15.25 6.31
C PRO A 304 16.52 -14.29 7.01
N GLY A 305 17.80 -14.67 7.05
CA GLY A 305 18.92 -13.80 7.45
C GLY A 305 19.54 -14.10 8.81
N PHE A 306 19.00 -15.04 9.58
CA PHE A 306 19.63 -15.58 10.78
C PHE A 306 19.15 -17.02 11.00
N ASP A 307 20.01 -17.86 11.58
CA ASP A 307 19.61 -19.16 12.10
C ASP A 307 18.98 -18.91 13.48
N GLY A 308 17.69 -19.24 13.62
CA GLY A 308 16.91 -19.02 14.84
C GLY A 308 17.14 -20.08 15.91
#